data_AF-A0AAJ2EHR4-F1
#
_entry.id   AF-A0AAJ2EHR4-F1
#
_cell.length_a   1.000
_cell.length_b   1.000
_cell.length_c   1.000
_cell.angle_alpha   90.00
_cell.angle_beta   90.00
_cell.angle_gamma   90.00
#
_symmetry.space_group_name_H-M   'P 1'
#
loop_
_entity.id
_entity.type
_entity.pdbx_description
1 polymer ?
#
loop_
_entity_poly.entity_id
_entity_poly.type
_entity_poly.pdbx_seq_one_letter_code
_entity_poly.pdbx_strand_id
1 'polypeptide(L)' 'MSTLHDNSIIIDGLNISKFERSVFEDMRKGNVTAVNCTVSVWEDFQKTIDNIAEMKQQIREYSEILTLVRTTDDILRA' A
#
# COMPACT_ATOMS: atom_id res chain seq x y z
N MET A 1 4.15 23.00 14.60
CA MET A 1 4.33 23.45 13.20
C MET A 1 4.36 22.18 12.35
N SER A 2 3.57 22.10 11.26
CA SER A 2 3.67 20.93 10.36
C SER A 2 4.95 21.04 9.52
N THR A 3 5.58 19.90 9.28
CA THR A 3 6.82 19.80 8.51
C THR A 3 6.53 19.81 7.00
N LEU A 4 7.57 19.94 6.17
CA LEU A 4 7.43 19.75 4.72
C LEU A 4 6.82 18.38 4.40
N HIS A 5 7.23 17.35 5.14
CA HIS A 5 6.75 15.98 4.98
C HIS A 5 5.27 15.84 5.28
N ASP A 6 4.79 16.46 6.38
CA ASP A 6 3.38 16.42 6.77
C ASP A 6 2.45 17.09 5.74
N ASN A 7 3.00 18.01 4.92
CA ASN A 7 2.26 18.75 3.89
C ASN A 7 2.50 18.23 2.46
N SER A 8 3.18 17.09 2.31
CA SER A 8 3.53 16.50 1.01
C SER A 8 2.75 15.23 0.74
N ILE A 9 2.56 14.90 -0.55
CA ILE A 9 2.10 13.58 -0.98
C ILE A 9 3.34 12.70 -1.15
N ILE A 10 3.42 11.63 -0.37
CA ILE A 10 4.57 10.73 -0.35
C ILE A 10 4.21 9.44 -1.07
N ILE A 11 4.90 9.15 -2.17
CA ILE A 11 4.68 7.96 -2.99
C ILE A 11 5.94 7.10 -2.95
N ASP A 12 5.81 5.87 -2.48
CA ASP A 12 6.83 4.83 -2.61
C ASP A 12 6.59 4.05 -3.92
N GLY A 13 7.54 4.16 -4.86
CA GLY A 13 7.44 3.58 -6.19
C GLY A 13 7.69 2.07 -6.26
N LEU A 14 8.25 1.45 -5.20
CA LEU A 14 8.52 0.01 -5.17
C LEU A 14 8.74 -0.49 -3.73
N ASN A 15 7.79 -1.29 -3.23
CA ASN A 15 7.92 -1.96 -1.95
C ASN A 15 7.74 -3.47 -2.10
N ILE A 16 8.64 -4.25 -1.49
CA ILE A 16 8.65 -5.72 -1.51
C ILE A 16 8.65 -6.30 -0.08
N SER A 17 8.13 -5.54 0.89
CA SER A 17 8.00 -6.01 2.27
C SER A 17 7.09 -7.23 2.36
N LYS A 18 7.23 -7.99 3.44
CA LYS A 18 6.20 -8.94 3.84
C LYS A 18 4.98 -8.14 4.30
N PHE A 19 3.94 -8.05 3.49
CA PHE A 19 2.77 -7.22 3.76
C PHE A 19 1.91 -7.83 4.86
N GLU A 20 2.08 -7.31 6.06
CA GLU A 20 1.32 -7.63 7.27
C GLU A 20 0.93 -6.34 7.98
N ARG A 21 -0.02 -6.40 8.93
CA ARG A 21 -0.60 -5.21 9.57
C ARG A 21 0.44 -4.26 10.15
N SER A 22 1.48 -4.78 10.80
CA SER A 22 2.57 -3.98 11.38
C SER A 22 3.28 -3.12 10.33
N VAL A 23 3.52 -3.66 9.13
CA VAL A 23 4.14 -2.90 8.02
C VAL A 23 3.24 -1.78 7.55
N PHE A 24 1.92 -2.01 7.42
CA PHE A 24 0.97 -0.96 7.06
C PHE A 24 0.89 0.14 8.14
N GLU A 25 0.94 -0.25 9.42
CA GLU A 25 0.97 0.70 10.53
C GLU A 25 2.26 1.53 10.54
N ASP A 26 3.40 0.94 10.20
CA ASP A 26 4.67 1.66 10.08
C ASP A 26 4.68 2.60 8.87
N MET A 27 4.09 2.21 7.73
CA MET A 27 3.85 3.10 6.59
C MET A 27 2.99 4.31 6.99
N ARG A 28 1.93 4.08 7.77
CA ARG A 28 1.08 5.16 8.30
C ARG A 28 1.84 6.06 9.27
N LYS A 29 2.66 5.50 10.18
CA LYS A 29 3.53 6.28 11.08
C LYS A 29 4.54 7.12 10.30
N GLY A 30 5.03 6.59 9.18
CA GLY A 30 5.92 7.29 8.24
C GLY A 30 5.23 8.32 7.34
N ASN A 31 3.90 8.49 7.46
CA ASN A 31 3.09 9.37 6.62
C ASN A 31 3.26 9.11 5.11
N VAL A 32 3.27 7.83 4.72
CA VAL A 32 3.29 7.43 3.30
C VAL A 32 1.88 7.45 2.73
N THR A 33 1.64 8.22 1.67
CA THR A 33 0.32 8.40 1.07
C THR A 33 -0.06 7.25 0.14
N ALA A 34 0.88 6.78 -0.68
CA ALA A 34 0.65 5.67 -1.62
C ALA A 34 1.92 4.83 -1.82
N VAL A 35 1.73 3.55 -2.08
CA VAL A 35 2.82 2.58 -2.24
C VAL A 35 2.52 1.64 -3.41
N ASN A 36 3.52 1.40 -4.26
CA ASN A 36 3.51 0.26 -5.18
C ASN A 36 3.89 -1.01 -4.41
N CYS A 37 2.88 -1.76 -3.97
CA CYS A 37 3.06 -3.04 -3.27
C CYS A 37 3.26 -4.17 -4.29
N THR A 38 4.48 -4.69 -4.36
CA THR A 38 4.84 -5.76 -5.30
C THR A 38 4.19 -7.07 -4.89
N VAL A 39 3.36 -7.65 -5.76
CA VAL A 39 2.67 -8.92 -5.51
C VAL A 39 3.32 -10.12 -6.22
N SER A 40 4.31 -9.88 -7.08
CA SER A 40 5.02 -10.96 -7.76
C SER A 40 6.41 -10.54 -8.26
N VAL A 41 7.37 -11.45 -8.14
CA VAL A 41 8.75 -11.35 -8.63
C VAL A 41 9.12 -12.59 -9.46
N TRP A 42 8.87 -13.79 -8.92
CA TRP A 42 9.25 -15.07 -9.55
C TRP A 42 8.09 -16.06 -9.68
N GLU A 43 6.91 -15.67 -9.19
CA GLU A 43 5.72 -16.51 -9.15
C GLU A 43 5.17 -16.76 -10.56
N ASP A 44 4.53 -17.91 -10.71
CA ASP A 44 3.71 -18.20 -11.88
C ASP A 44 2.34 -17.51 -11.79
N PHE A 45 1.53 -17.68 -12.82
CA PHE A 45 0.21 -17.08 -12.90
C PHE A 45 -0.67 -17.36 -11.68
N GLN A 46 -0.80 -18.63 -11.27
CA GLN A 46 -1.71 -18.99 -10.18
C GLN A 46 -1.25 -18.33 -8.89
N LYS A 47 0.05 -18.41 -8.60
CA LYS A 47 0.58 -17.84 -7.36
C LYS A 47 0.55 -16.31 -7.35
N THR A 48 0.74 -15.63 -8.50
CA THR A 48 0.52 -14.18 -8.61
C THR A 48 -0.94 -13.81 -8.32
N ILE A 49 -1.91 -14.58 -8.85
CA ILE A 49 -3.34 -14.33 -8.60
C ILE A 49 -3.68 -14.54 -7.13
N ASP A 50 -3.13 -15.57 -6.47
CA ASP A 50 -3.31 -15.80 -5.04
C ASP A 50 -2.81 -14.61 -4.22
N ASN A 51 -1.62 -14.09 -4.53
CA ASN A 51 -1.06 -12.91 -3.84
C ASN A 51 -1.92 -11.65 -4.06
N ILE A 52 -2.50 -11.47 -5.27
CA ILE A 52 -3.45 -10.36 -5.53
C ILE A 52 -4.73 -10.54 -4.70
N ALA A 53 -5.24 -11.76 -4.57
CA ALA A 53 -6.44 -12.05 -3.78
C ALA A 53 -6.20 -11.78 -2.29
N GLU A 54 -5.06 -12.20 -1.76
CA GLU A 54 -4.62 -11.93 -0.38
C GLU A 54 -4.50 -10.42 -0.12
N MET A 55 -3.79 -9.68 -0.98
CA MET A 55 -3.66 -8.22 -0.85
C MET A 55 -5.03 -7.54 -0.86
N LYS A 56 -5.93 -7.93 -1.77
CA LYS A 56 -7.30 -7.39 -1.80
C LYS A 56 -8.11 -7.74 -0.54
N GLN A 57 -7.88 -8.91 0.05
CA GLN A 57 -8.49 -9.28 1.33
C GLN A 57 -7.98 -8.40 2.46
N GLN A 58 -6.66 -8.23 2.58
CA GLN A 58 -6.04 -7.35 3.58
C GLN A 58 -6.52 -5.91 3.45
N ILE A 59 -6.65 -5.37 2.24
CA ILE A 59 -7.20 -4.02 2.02
C ILE A 59 -8.64 -3.89 2.56
N ARG A 60 -9.47 -4.93 2.40
CA ARG A 60 -10.84 -4.92 2.96
C ARG A 60 -10.83 -5.06 4.47
N GLU A 61 -9.98 -5.93 5.00
CA GLU A 61 -9.86 -6.21 6.43
C GLU A 61 -9.34 -4.99 7.21
N TYR A 62 -8.37 -4.28 6.63
CA TYR A 62 -7.71 -3.11 7.23
C TYR A 62 -8.14 -1.80 6.57
N SER A 63 -9.42 -1.69 6.20
CA SER A 63 -9.98 -0.52 5.51
C SER A 63 -9.90 0.79 6.31
N GLU A 64 -9.58 0.72 7.60
CA GLU A 64 -9.29 1.87 8.45
C GLU A 64 -7.90 2.50 8.20
N ILE A 65 -7.02 1.78 7.50
CA ILE A 65 -5.67 2.24 7.15
C ILE A 65 -5.28 2.01 5.68
N LEU A 66 -6.03 1.19 4.94
CA LEU A 66 -5.75 0.85 3.54
C LEU A 66 -6.93 1.18 2.62
N THR A 67 -6.62 1.58 1.40
CA THR A 67 -7.56 1.65 0.29
C THR A 67 -6.90 1.20 -1.00
N LEU A 68 -7.68 0.72 -1.96
CA LEU A 68 -7.16 0.28 -3.25
C LEU A 68 -7.00 1.48 -4.21
N VAL A 69 -5.77 1.70 -4.67
CA VAL A 69 -5.44 2.74 -5.65
C VAL A 69 -5.47 2.15 -7.07
N ARG A 70 -6.21 2.79 -7.99
CA ARG A 70 -6.23 2.47 -9.42
C ARG A 70 -5.95 3.69 -10.30
N THR A 71 -6.16 4.88 -9.76
CA THR A 71 -6.04 6.17 -10.43
C THR A 71 -5.34 7.17 -9.51
N THR A 72 -4.85 8.27 -10.07
CA THR A 72 -4.30 9.38 -9.27
C THR A 72 -5.34 10.01 -8.35
N ASP A 73 -6.62 9.98 -8.73
CA ASP A 73 -7.71 10.49 -7.91
C ASP A 73 -7.91 9.65 -6.64
N ASP A 74 -7.52 8.37 -6.64
CA ASP A 74 -7.52 7.56 -5.43
C ASP A 74 -6.43 8.02 -4.45
N ILE A 75 -5.26 8.40 -4.96
CA ILE A 75 -4.14 8.92 -4.15
C ILE A 75 -4.51 10.25 -3.50
N LEU A 76 -5.22 11.12 -4.24
CA LEU A 76 -5.66 12.42 -3.72
C LEU A 76 -6.77 12.31 -2.65
N ARG A 77 -7.46 11.17 -2.57
CA ARG A 77 -8.53 10.91 -1.60
C ARG A 77 -8.06 10.14 -0.35
N ALA A 78 -6.87 9.54 -0.40
CA ALA A 78 -6.32 8.69 0.65
C ALA A 78 -5.99 9.47 1.94
#